data_AF-A0AB39LZU1-F1
#
_entry.id   AF-A0AB39LZU1-F1
#
_cell.length_a   1.000
_cell.length_b   1.000
_cell.length_c   1.000
_cell.angle_alpha   90.00
_cell.angle_beta   90.00
_cell.angle_gamma   90.00
#
_symmetry.space_group_name_H-M   'P 1'
#
loop_
_entity.id
_entity.type
_entity.pdbx_description
1 polymer ?
#
loop_
_entity_poly.entity_id
_entity_poly.type
_entity_poly.pdbx_seq_one_letter_code
_entity_poly.pdbx_strand_id
1 'polypeptide(L)'
;MMPSITNSDSMQLERIKTLVAEVLKTTREVEAWRNDYDPGSQEWYTLVNLAQTAESLALSLPVEMLPDAEWRWVSSSEYAAVDEILDALKEAGK
;
A
#
# COMPACT_ATOMS: atom_id res chain seq x y z
N MET A 1 5.16 33.34 3.08
CA MET A 1 4.55 33.03 4.40
C MET A 1 4.10 31.59 4.31
N MET A 2 4.82 30.65 4.93
CA MET A 2 4.44 29.23 4.90
C MET A 2 3.21 29.03 5.80
N PRO A 3 2.16 28.32 5.34
CA PRO A 3 1.04 27.97 6.20
C PRO A 3 1.53 27.03 7.31
N SER A 4 1.29 27.43 8.56
CA SER A 4 1.60 26.66 9.77
C SER A 4 0.57 25.55 9.94
N ILE A 5 1.00 24.29 9.80
CA ILE A 5 0.20 23.08 10.04
C ILE A 5 0.08 22.90 11.56
N THR A 6 -0.96 23.45 12.17
CA THR A 6 -1.26 23.21 13.59
C THR A 6 -2.57 22.43 13.72
N ASN A 7 -2.38 21.10 13.77
CA ASN A 7 -3.06 20.11 14.62
C ASN A 7 -4.31 19.34 14.15
N SER A 8 -5.23 19.86 13.32
CA SER A 8 -6.38 19.01 12.90
C SER A 8 -6.02 18.00 11.80
N ASP A 9 -5.27 18.46 10.80
CA ASP A 9 -4.97 17.66 9.61
C ASP A 9 -3.91 16.60 9.91
N SER A 10 -2.97 16.92 10.82
CA SER A 10 -1.97 15.98 11.32
C SER A 10 -2.61 14.84 12.13
N MET A 11 -3.57 15.14 13.02
CA MET A 11 -4.28 14.10 13.77
C MET A 11 -5.10 13.16 12.87
N GLN A 12 -5.70 13.69 11.80
CA GLN A 12 -6.44 12.88 10.84
C GLN A 12 -5.51 11.99 10.03
N LEU A 13 -4.35 12.52 9.62
CA LEU A 13 -3.33 11.76 8.89
C LEU A 13 -2.76 10.61 9.74
N GLU A 14 -2.39 10.86 10.99
CA GLU A 14 -1.88 9.82 11.90
C GLU A 14 -2.94 8.74 12.17
N ARG A 15 -4.20 9.14 12.28
CA ARG A 15 -5.31 8.17 12.38
C ARG A 15 -5.42 7.33 11.11
N ILE A 16 -5.30 7.93 9.93
CA ILE A 16 -5.33 7.18 8.65
C ILE A 16 -4.18 6.19 8.60
N LYS A 17 -2.95 6.61 8.90
CA LYS A 17 -1.78 5.71 8.96
C LYS A 17 -2.01 4.53 9.90
N THR A 18 -2.58 4.80 11.08
CA THR A 18 -2.92 3.75 12.06
C THR A 18 -3.93 2.75 11.48
N LEU A 19 -5.01 3.24 10.86
CA LEU A 19 -6.03 2.38 10.25
C LEU A 19 -5.46 1.56 9.09
N VAL A 20 -4.60 2.15 8.26
CA VAL A 20 -3.92 1.44 7.17
C VAL A 20 -3.02 0.34 7.73
N ALA A 21 -2.26 0.62 8.79
CA ALA A 21 -1.43 -0.39 9.45
C ALA A 21 -2.27 -1.55 10.01
N GLU A 22 -3.42 -1.26 10.62
CA GLU A 22 -4.35 -2.28 11.11
C GLU A 22 -4.89 -3.16 9.98
N VAL A 23 -5.33 -2.54 8.87
CA VAL A 23 -5.81 -3.28 7.68
C VAL A 23 -4.72 -4.19 7.14
N LEU A 24 -3.52 -3.66 6.87
CA LEU A 24 -2.40 -4.43 6.32
C LEU A 24 -1.95 -5.56 7.26
N LYS A 25 -2.03 -5.35 8.57
CA LYS A 25 -1.77 -6.41 9.55
C LYS A 25 -2.78 -7.55 9.39
N THR A 26 -4.07 -7.23 9.33
CA THR A 26 -5.13 -8.23 9.16
C THR A 26 -4.99 -8.98 7.82
N THR A 27 -4.64 -8.31 6.73
CA THR A 27 -4.47 -8.98 5.42
C THR A 27 -3.29 -9.94 5.44
N ARG A 28 -2.18 -9.58 6.07
CA ARG A 28 -1.01 -10.46 6.27
C ARG A 28 -1.32 -11.67 7.15
N GLU A 29 -2.14 -11.52 8.18
CA GLU A 29 -2.60 -12.64 9.00
C GLU A 29 -3.44 -13.63 8.17
N VAL A 30 -4.35 -13.12 7.34
CA VAL A 30 -5.15 -13.97 6.43
C VAL A 30 -4.27 -14.67 5.39
N GLU A 31 -3.26 -13.98 4.85
CA GLU A 31 -2.32 -14.57 3.90
C GLU A 31 -1.46 -15.67 4.55
N ALA A 32 -0.98 -15.45 5.77
CA ALA A 32 -0.28 -16.48 6.54
C ALA A 32 -1.16 -17.72 6.75
N TRP A 33 -2.43 -17.51 7.15
CA TRP A 33 -3.39 -18.61 7.31
C TRP A 33 -3.65 -19.36 6.01
N ARG A 34 -3.70 -18.68 4.87
CA ARG A 34 -3.83 -19.33 3.57
C ARG A 34 -2.70 -20.30 3.27
N ASN A 35 -1.48 -19.98 3.71
CA ASN A 35 -0.33 -20.86 3.50
C ASN A 35 -0.34 -22.05 4.49
N ASP A 36 -0.89 -21.86 5.69
CA ASP A 36 -0.90 -22.88 6.74
C ASP A 36 -2.13 -23.81 6.68
N TYR A 37 -3.28 -23.31 6.22
CA TYR A 37 -4.57 -24.00 6.23
C TYR A 37 -5.56 -23.43 5.19
N ASP A 38 -5.85 -24.21 4.14
CA ASP A 38 -6.91 -23.91 3.17
C ASP A 38 -8.06 -24.93 3.30
N PRO A 39 -9.17 -24.57 3.97
CA PRO A 39 -10.33 -25.45 4.11
C PRO A 39 -11.14 -25.63 2.81
N GLY A 40 -10.84 -24.87 1.75
CA GLY A 40 -11.53 -24.96 0.45
C GLY A 40 -13.01 -24.57 0.49
N SER A 41 -13.47 -23.88 1.54
CA SER A 41 -14.87 -23.45 1.65
C SER A 41 -15.13 -22.14 0.93
N GLN A 42 -16.41 -21.87 0.59
CA GLN A 42 -16.78 -20.63 -0.08
C GLN A 42 -16.56 -19.40 0.81
N GLU A 43 -16.82 -19.54 2.11
CA GLU A 43 -16.56 -18.50 3.11
C GLU A 43 -15.07 -18.18 3.19
N TRP A 44 -14.23 -19.20 3.10
CA TRP A 44 -12.79 -19.04 3.08
C TRP A 44 -12.30 -18.27 1.85
N TYR A 45 -12.75 -18.66 0.65
CA TYR A 45 -12.42 -17.90 -0.56
C TYR A 45 -12.92 -16.46 -0.51
N THR A 46 -14.08 -16.23 0.10
CA THR A 46 -14.62 -14.87 0.30
C THR A 46 -13.69 -14.05 1.21
N LEU A 47 -13.24 -14.63 2.33
CA LEU A 47 -12.30 -13.97 3.25
C LEU A 47 -11.00 -13.59 2.54
N VAL A 48 -10.40 -14.53 1.80
CA VAL A 48 -9.15 -14.30 1.07
C VAL A 48 -9.31 -13.19 0.03
N ASN A 49 -10.39 -13.21 -0.75
CA ASN A 49 -10.66 -12.18 -1.77
C ASN A 49 -10.87 -10.79 -1.14
N LEU A 50 -11.58 -10.73 -0.01
CA LEU A 50 -11.79 -9.49 0.74
C LEU A 50 -10.46 -8.95 1.29
N ALA A 51 -9.61 -9.82 1.84
CA ALA A 51 -8.29 -9.44 2.32
C ALA A 51 -7.40 -8.87 1.20
N GLN A 52 -7.35 -9.53 0.04
CA GLN A 52 -6.60 -9.04 -1.12
C GLN A 52 -7.13 -7.70 -1.64
N THR A 53 -8.45 -7.52 -1.66
CA THR A 53 -9.07 -6.26 -2.07
C THR A 53 -8.75 -5.13 -1.08
N ALA A 54 -8.81 -5.41 0.22
CA ALA A 54 -8.50 -4.45 1.27
C ALA A 54 -7.03 -4.03 1.23
N GLU A 55 -6.11 -4.99 1.03
CA GLU A 55 -4.68 -4.70 0.85
C GLU A 55 -4.43 -3.81 -0.37
N SER A 56 -5.03 -4.15 -1.52
CA SER A 56 -4.88 -3.36 -2.74
C SER A 56 -5.38 -1.93 -2.55
N LEU A 57 -6.52 -1.75 -1.87
CA LEU A 57 -7.06 -0.41 -1.56
C LEU A 57 -6.14 0.36 -0.60
N ALA A 58 -5.62 -0.30 0.43
CA ALA A 58 -4.70 0.30 1.40
C ALA A 58 -3.41 0.79 0.70
N LEU A 59 -2.80 -0.04 -0.15
CA LEU A 59 -1.58 0.29 -0.88
C LEU A 59 -1.78 1.27 -2.04
N SER A 60 -3.02 1.51 -2.47
CA SER A 60 -3.36 2.52 -3.48
C SER A 60 -3.44 3.95 -2.92
N LEU A 61 -3.35 4.11 -1.59
CA LEU A 61 -3.36 5.43 -0.96
C LEU A 61 -2.06 6.20 -1.26
N PRO A 62 -2.09 7.55 -1.19
CA PRO A 62 -0.88 8.37 -1.25
C PRO A 62 0.17 7.90 -0.22
N VAL A 63 1.44 7.96 -0.59
CA VAL A 63 2.57 7.46 0.25
C VAL A 63 2.57 8.10 1.63
N GLU A 64 2.19 9.37 1.73
CA GLU A 64 2.11 10.11 2.99
C GLU A 64 1.07 9.54 3.96
N MET A 65 0.07 8.82 3.45
CA MET A 65 -0.99 8.17 4.21
C MET A 65 -0.67 6.72 4.57
N LEU A 66 0.40 6.15 4.00
CA LEU A 66 0.87 4.81 4.36
C LEU A 66 1.63 4.84 5.69
N PRO A 67 1.63 3.73 6.45
CA PRO A 67 2.49 3.57 7.60
C PRO A 67 3.95 3.70 7.18
N ASP A 68 4.78 4.28 8.05
CA ASP A 68 6.20 4.50 7.74
C ASP A 68 6.97 3.19 7.44
N ALA A 69 6.51 2.05 7.97
CA ALA A 69 7.08 0.73 7.67
C ALA A 69 6.83 0.27 6.21
N GLU A 70 5.79 0.80 5.56
CA GLU A 70 5.44 0.52 4.17
C GLU A 70 6.10 1.50 3.19
N TRP A 71 6.78 2.54 3.71
CA TRP A 71 7.61 3.40 2.87
C TRP A 71 8.77 2.59 2.33
N ARG A 72 8.63 2.16 1.08
CA ARG A 72 9.74 1.61 0.35
C ARG A 72 10.66 2.75 -0.07
N TRP A 73 11.86 2.78 0.51
CA TRP A 73 12.91 3.67 0.04
C TRP A 73 13.36 3.19 -1.35
N VAL A 74 12.99 3.93 -2.38
CA VAL A 74 13.39 3.61 -3.75
C VAL A 74 14.85 4.00 -3.93
N SER A 75 15.69 3.04 -4.30
CA SER A 75 17.12 3.28 -4.52
C SER A 75 17.33 4.19 -5.74
N SER A 76 18.44 4.93 -5.77
CA SER A 76 18.80 5.76 -6.93
C SER A 76 18.89 4.93 -8.23
N SER A 77 19.25 3.65 -8.13
CA SER A 77 19.25 2.72 -9.27
C SER A 77 17.85 2.36 -9.76
N GLU A 78 16.87 2.20 -8.87
CA GLU A 78 15.49 1.92 -9.26
C GLU A 78 14.86 3.15 -9.95
N TYR A 79 15.17 4.37 -9.48
CA TYR A 79 14.76 5.60 -10.19
C TYR A 79 15.34 5.67 -11.60
N ALA A 80 16.64 5.40 -11.75
CA ALA A 80 17.29 5.41 -13.06
C ALA A 80 16.66 4.39 -14.02
N ALA A 81 16.30 3.19 -13.53
CA ALA A 81 15.62 2.18 -14.34
C ALA A 81 14.21 2.62 -14.78
N VAL A 82 13.46 3.31 -13.91
CA VAL A 82 12.14 3.85 -14.26
C VAL A 82 12.26 4.97 -15.30
N ASP A 83 13.24 5.87 -15.16
CA ASP A 83 13.51 6.93 -16.14
C ASP A 83 13.85 6.34 -17.52
N GLU A 84 14.70 5.31 -17.58
CA GLU A 84 15.01 4.60 -18.83
C GLU A 84 13.76 3.99 -19.49
N ILE A 85 12.87 3.37 -18.69
CA ILE A 85 11.61 2.82 -19.20
C ILE A 85 10.71 3.93 -19.75
N LEU A 86 10.58 5.04 -19.03
CA LEU A 86 9.75 6.18 -19.45
C LEU A 86 10.26 6.81 -20.74
N ASP A 87 11.58 6.92 -20.90
CA ASP A 87 12.18 7.45 -22.12
C ASP A 87 12.00 6.51 -23.31
N ALA A 88 12.18 5.19 -23.10
CA ALA A 88 11.89 4.19 -24.13
C ALA A 88 10.42 4.22 -24.59
N LEU A 89 9.47 4.42 -23.66
CA LEU A 89 8.05 4.55 -23.99
C LEU A 89 7.74 5.83 -24.77
N LYS A 90 8.40 6.95 -24.46
CA LYS A 90 8.26 8.21 -25.22
C LYS A 90 8.81 8.07 -26.64
N GLU A 91 9.89 7.32 -26.83
CA GLU A 91 10.45 7.07 -28.16
C GLU A 91 9.59 6.13 -29.00
N ALA A 92 9.04 5.07 -28.39
CA ALA A 92 8.16 4.12 -29.08
C ALA A 92 6.78 4.70 -29.44
N GLY A 93 6.36 5.78 -28.78
CA GLY A 93 5.11 6.51 -29.05
C GLY A 93 5.19 7.57 -30.16
N LYS A 94 6.36 7.75 -30.79
CA LYS A 94 6.56 8.61 -31.98
C LYS A 94 6.53 7.78 -33.26
#